data_AF-T0Z8K7-F1
#
_entry.id   AF-T0Z8K7-F1
#
_cell.length_a   1.000
_cell.length_b   1.000
_cell.length_c   1.000
_cell.angle_alpha   90.00
_cell.angle_beta   90.00
_cell.angle_gamma   90.00
#
_symmetry.space_group_name_H-M   'P 1'
#
loop_
_entity.id
_entity.type
_entity.pdbx_description
1 polymer ?
#
loop_
_entity_poly.entity_id
_entity_poly.type
_entity_poly.pdbx_seq_one_letter_code
_entity_poly.pdbx_strand_id
1 'polypeptide(L)'
;LLFLTRLTTATPLVDLAIIEAVYGVGGGLFWPANTASIMAETPPAKFGVGSGIMNTLRQTGMVMSFALSLTAITLAVPAGIAYALFVGTISGGLSPHDAASYLSGQSLAFTISLTLLAAAIVLSLLRSPVRTGPPGEAVTVG
;
A
#
# COMPACT_ATOMS: atom_id res chain seq x y z
N LEU A 1 -1.93 8.81 -4.25
CA LEU A 1 -3.23 8.50 -3.60
C LEU A 1 -4.25 9.62 -3.74
N LEU A 2 -4.00 10.86 -3.26
CA LEU A 2 -5.00 11.93 -3.31
C LEU A 2 -5.57 12.20 -4.72
N PHE A 3 -4.74 12.27 -5.75
CA PHE A 3 -5.23 12.44 -7.13
C PHE A 3 -6.09 11.25 -7.61
N LEU A 4 -5.69 10.03 -7.23
CA LEU A 4 -6.40 8.81 -7.61
C LEU A 4 -7.82 8.71 -7.00
N THR A 5 -8.11 9.46 -5.93
CA THR A 5 -9.47 9.57 -5.39
C THR A 5 -10.43 10.35 -6.29
N ARG A 6 -9.92 11.08 -7.30
CA ARG A 6 -10.72 11.98 -8.15
C ARG A 6 -10.79 11.52 -9.61
N LEU A 7 -10.50 10.25 -9.86
CA LEU A 7 -10.55 9.71 -11.22
C LEU A 7 -11.97 9.74 -11.77
N THR A 8 -12.08 10.04 -13.06
CA THR A 8 -13.34 10.01 -13.80
C THR A 8 -13.14 9.24 -15.11
N THR A 9 -14.24 8.92 -15.79
CA THR A 9 -14.19 8.25 -17.11
C THR A 9 -13.54 9.10 -18.20
N ALA A 10 -13.36 10.41 -17.96
CA ALA A 10 -12.70 11.33 -18.88
C ALA A 10 -11.21 11.55 -18.56
N THR A 11 -10.67 10.94 -17.49
CA THR A 11 -9.28 11.14 -17.11
C THR A 11 -8.33 10.56 -18.18
N PRO A 12 -7.41 11.36 -18.74
CA PRO A 12 -6.44 10.88 -19.71
C PRO A 12 -5.54 9.78 -19.14
N LEU A 13 -5.24 8.75 -19.94
CA LEU A 13 -4.36 7.65 -19.53
C LEU A 13 -2.92 8.12 -19.24
N VAL A 14 -2.49 9.22 -19.85
CA VAL A 14 -1.16 9.80 -19.62
C VAL A 14 -1.03 10.33 -18.18
N ASP A 15 -2.09 10.93 -17.63
CA ASP A 15 -2.09 11.42 -16.26
C ASP A 15 -1.93 10.26 -15.28
N LEU A 16 -2.64 9.15 -15.53
CA LEU A 16 -2.50 7.92 -14.75
C LEU A 16 -1.07 7.38 -14.82
N ALA A 17 -0.49 7.31 -16.02
CA ALA A 17 0.88 6.83 -16.20
C ALA A 17 1.90 7.66 -15.44
N ILE A 18 1.75 9.00 -15.44
CA ILE A 18 2.63 9.90 -14.67
C ILE A 18 2.50 9.66 -13.17
N ILE A 19 1.27 9.52 -12.68
CA ILE A 19 1.01 9.30 -11.25
C ILE A 19 1.54 7.95 -10.78
N GLU A 20 1.33 6.90 -11.57
CA GLU A 20 1.86 5.57 -11.29
C GLU A 20 3.39 5.55 -11.39
N ALA A 21 3.99 6.32 -12.30
CA ALA A 21 5.45 6.48 -12.35
C ALA A 21 5.99 7.15 -11.09
N VAL A 22 5.37 8.23 -10.62
CA VAL A 22 5.75 8.89 -9.36
C VAL A 22 5.58 7.94 -8.17
N TYR A 23 4.47 7.20 -8.13
CA TYR A 23 4.23 6.19 -7.10
C TYR A 23 5.30 5.09 -7.14
N GLY A 24 5.66 4.60 -8.32
CA GLY A 24 6.70 3.60 -8.54
C GLY A 24 8.08 4.08 -8.09
N VAL A 25 8.46 5.33 -8.40
CA VAL A 25 9.71 5.94 -7.92
C VAL A 25 9.73 6.03 -6.40
N GLY A 26 8.65 6.55 -5.80
CA GLY A 26 8.53 6.63 -4.33
C GLY A 26 8.61 5.26 -3.67
N GLY A 27 7.90 4.26 -4.20
CA GLY A 27 7.96 2.88 -3.75
C GLY A 27 9.36 2.27 -3.88
N GLY A 28 10.03 2.50 -5.01
CA GLY A 28 11.38 2.01 -5.28
C GLY A 28 12.43 2.54 -4.30
N LEU A 29 12.28 3.78 -3.83
CA LEU A 29 13.15 4.36 -2.80
C LEU A 29 12.78 3.90 -1.39
N PHE A 30 11.47 3.81 -1.10
CA PHE A 30 10.97 3.49 0.23
C PHE A 30 11.20 2.03 0.63
N TRP A 31 10.93 1.08 -0.27
CA TRP A 31 10.96 -0.34 0.07
C TRP A 31 12.35 -0.84 0.52
N PRO A 32 13.47 -0.53 -0.17
CA PRO A 32 14.80 -0.91 0.28
C PRO A 32 15.18 -0.23 1.60
N ALA A 33 14.94 1.07 1.74
CA ALA A 33 15.27 1.83 2.95
C ALA A 33 14.51 1.31 4.18
N ASN A 34 13.21 1.02 4.03
CA ASN A 34 12.39 0.44 5.10
C ASN A 34 12.87 -0.96 5.50
N THR A 35 13.21 -1.80 4.51
CA THR A 35 13.72 -3.15 4.78
C THR A 35 15.07 -3.11 5.49
N ALA A 36 15.99 -2.25 5.04
CA ALA A 36 17.29 -2.06 5.66
C ALA A 36 17.17 -1.56 7.11
N SER A 37 16.28 -0.61 7.39
CA SER A 37 16.04 -0.11 8.75
C SER A 37 15.56 -1.21 9.70
N ILE A 38 14.66 -2.09 9.26
CA ILE A 38 14.15 -3.18 10.10
C ILE A 38 15.23 -4.25 10.32
N MET A 39 16.02 -4.56 9.30
CA MET A 39 17.11 -5.52 9.43
C MET A 39 18.25 -4.97 10.29
N ALA A 40 18.51 -3.67 10.28
CA ALA A 40 19.51 -3.04 11.15
C ALA A 40 19.19 -3.22 12.64
N GLU A 41 17.91 -3.29 12.99
CA GLU A 41 17.44 -3.55 14.36
C GLU A 41 17.35 -5.05 14.69
N THR A 42 17.59 -5.94 13.72
CA THR A 42 17.52 -7.38 13.89
C THR A 42 18.90 -7.95 14.23
N PRO A 43 19.07 -8.74 15.31
CA PRO A 43 20.34 -9.40 15.60
C PRO A 43 20.78 -10.30 14.43
N PRO A 44 22.08 -10.35 14.05
CA PRO A 44 22.54 -11.10 12.89
C PRO A 44 22.15 -12.58 12.88
N ALA A 45 22.21 -13.24 14.06
CA ALA A 45 21.80 -14.63 14.22
C ALA A 45 20.30 -14.90 13.98
N LYS A 46 19.48 -13.85 13.90
CA LYS A 46 18.02 -13.91 13.77
C LYS A 46 17.50 -13.31 12.46
N PHE A 47 18.37 -12.99 11.48
CA PHE A 47 17.93 -12.42 10.19
C PHE A 47 16.88 -13.28 9.47
N GLY A 48 16.98 -14.62 9.54
CA GLY A 48 15.98 -15.51 8.98
C GLY A 48 14.59 -15.32 9.59
N VAL A 49 14.52 -15.20 10.92
CA VAL A 49 13.27 -14.95 11.66
C VAL A 49 12.75 -13.53 11.39
N GLY A 50 13.62 -12.51 11.44
CA GLY A 50 13.24 -11.11 11.18
C GLY A 50 12.70 -10.91 9.75
N SER A 51 13.36 -11.50 8.76
CA SER A 51 12.90 -11.52 7.36
C SER A 51 11.60 -12.28 7.20
N GLY A 52 11.46 -13.44 7.86
CA GLY A 52 10.22 -14.23 7.85
C GLY A 52 9.02 -13.43 8.38
N ILE A 53 9.16 -12.81 9.56
CA ILE A 53 8.12 -11.96 10.16
C ILE A 53 7.78 -10.78 9.25
N MET A 54 8.81 -10.08 8.73
CA MET A 54 8.61 -8.94 7.82
C MET A 54 7.84 -9.35 6.57
N ASN A 55 8.22 -10.48 5.96
CA ASN A 55 7.56 -11.00 4.77
C ASN A 55 6.11 -11.39 5.06
N THR A 56 5.85 -12.11 6.15
CA THR A 56 4.48 -12.49 6.55
C THR A 56 3.61 -11.26 6.74
N LEU A 57 4.07 -10.26 7.50
CA LEU A 57 3.30 -9.02 7.73
C LEU A 57 3.01 -8.28 6.41
N ARG A 58 3.97 -8.20 5.49
CA ARG A 58 3.77 -7.60 4.17
C ARG A 58 2.73 -8.34 3.35
N GLN A 59 2.87 -9.66 3.24
CA GLN A 59 1.94 -10.48 2.46
C GLN A 59 0.53 -10.41 3.06
N THR A 60 0.39 -10.45 4.38
CA THR A 60 -0.90 -10.26 5.06
C THR A 60 -1.50 -8.89 4.74
N GLY A 61 -0.71 -7.81 4.84
CA GLY A 61 -1.17 -6.46 4.50
C GLY A 61 -1.63 -6.34 3.04
N MET A 62 -0.93 -6.99 2.12
CA MET A 62 -1.29 -7.02 0.69
C MET A 62 -2.63 -7.74 0.47
N VAL A 63 -2.82 -8.92 1.06
CA VAL A 63 -4.08 -9.68 0.95
C VAL A 63 -5.25 -8.89 1.53
N MET A 64 -5.06 -8.27 2.71
CA MET A 64 -6.07 -7.40 3.33
C MET A 64 -6.41 -6.20 2.45
N SER A 65 -5.43 -5.62 1.76
CA SER A 65 -5.64 -4.51 0.83
C SER A 65 -6.52 -4.91 -0.36
N PHE A 66 -6.29 -6.10 -0.94
CA PHE A 66 -7.17 -6.62 -2.00
C PHE A 66 -8.58 -6.88 -1.51
N ALA A 67 -8.74 -7.46 -0.32
CA ALA A 67 -10.06 -7.69 0.27
C ALA A 67 -10.82 -6.37 0.50
N LEU A 68 -10.14 -5.35 1.04
CA LEU A 68 -10.73 -4.01 1.23
C LEU A 68 -11.12 -3.37 -0.10
N SER A 69 -10.25 -3.42 -1.10
CA SER A 69 -10.51 -2.85 -2.43
C SER A 69 -11.69 -3.53 -3.12
N LEU A 70 -11.74 -4.86 -3.10
CA LEU A 70 -12.84 -5.61 -3.70
C LEU A 70 -14.16 -5.30 -2.98
N THR A 71 -14.13 -5.28 -1.64
CA THR A 71 -15.30 -4.90 -0.83
C THR A 71 -15.81 -3.51 -1.21
N ALA A 72 -14.92 -2.52 -1.27
CA ALA A 72 -15.26 -1.15 -1.66
C ALA A 72 -15.89 -1.05 -3.06
N ILE A 73 -15.37 -1.81 -4.03
CA ILE A 73 -15.93 -1.88 -5.38
C ILE A 73 -17.31 -2.54 -5.39
N THR A 74 -17.49 -3.65 -4.67
CA THR A 74 -18.78 -4.37 -4.61
C THR A 74 -19.89 -3.58 -3.92
N LEU A 75 -19.56 -2.57 -3.10
CA LEU A 75 -20.53 -1.64 -2.55
C LEU A 75 -21.10 -0.68 -3.60
N ALA A 76 -20.36 -0.44 -4.68
CA ALA A 76 -20.74 0.49 -5.73
C ALA A 76 -21.28 -0.20 -7.00
N VAL A 77 -20.87 -1.45 -7.26
CA VAL A 77 -21.22 -2.20 -8.47
C VAL A 77 -21.64 -3.63 -8.11
N PRO A 78 -22.64 -4.23 -8.79
CA PRO A 78 -23.04 -5.62 -8.55
C PRO A 78 -21.86 -6.61 -8.54
N ALA A 79 -21.88 -7.56 -7.59
CA ALA A 79 -20.79 -8.50 -7.38
C ALA A 79 -20.41 -9.31 -8.63
N GLY A 80 -21.38 -9.62 -9.51
CA GLY A 80 -21.11 -10.31 -10.78
C GLY A 80 -20.24 -9.49 -11.74
N ILE A 81 -20.46 -8.18 -11.81
CA ILE A 81 -19.65 -7.27 -12.64
C ILE A 81 -18.27 -7.07 -12.02
N ALA A 82 -18.19 -6.88 -10.69
CA ALA A 82 -16.92 -6.78 -9.98
C ALA A 82 -16.05 -8.04 -10.17
N TYR A 83 -16.66 -9.23 -10.11
CA TYR A 83 -16.00 -10.50 -10.38
C TYR A 83 -15.54 -10.61 -11.84
N ALA A 84 -16.40 -10.28 -12.80
CA ALA A 84 -16.05 -10.33 -14.22
C ALA A 84 -14.91 -9.36 -14.58
N LEU A 85 -14.86 -8.17 -13.96
CA LEU A 85 -13.74 -7.23 -14.06
C LEU A 85 -12.45 -7.84 -13.53
N PHE A 86 -12.52 -8.50 -12.37
CA PHE A 86 -11.35 -9.07 -11.72
C PHE A 86 -10.77 -10.27 -12.48
N VAL A 87 -11.63 -11.15 -13.01
CA VAL A 87 -11.21 -12.31 -13.82
C VAL A 87 -10.91 -11.94 -15.27
N GLY A 88 -11.26 -10.71 -15.69
CA GLY A 88 -10.96 -10.19 -17.02
C GLY A 88 -11.87 -10.75 -18.13
N THR A 89 -13.12 -11.09 -17.82
CA THR A 89 -14.07 -11.68 -18.77
C THR A 89 -14.97 -10.66 -19.47
N ILE A 90 -14.85 -9.36 -19.14
CA ILE A 90 -15.61 -8.30 -19.81
C ILE A 90 -14.99 -7.99 -21.18
N SER A 91 -15.72 -8.34 -22.23
CA SER A 91 -15.40 -7.97 -23.62
C SER A 91 -16.27 -6.78 -24.05
N GLY A 92 -15.64 -5.68 -24.48
CA GLY A 92 -16.32 -4.47 -24.98
C GLY A 92 -16.41 -3.29 -23.98
N GLY A 93 -15.91 -3.46 -22.76
CA GLY A 93 -15.91 -2.41 -21.73
C GLY A 93 -17.21 -2.35 -20.92
N LEU A 94 -17.20 -1.50 -19.89
CA LEU A 94 -18.38 -1.27 -19.05
C LEU A 94 -19.31 -0.24 -19.69
N SER A 95 -20.60 -0.29 -19.34
CA SER A 95 -21.50 0.82 -19.61
C SER A 95 -20.97 2.10 -18.91
N PRO A 96 -21.24 3.31 -19.43
CA PRO A 96 -20.79 4.55 -18.78
C PRO A 96 -21.25 4.67 -17.31
N HIS A 97 -22.44 4.16 -17.00
CA HIS A 97 -22.99 4.12 -15.65
C HIS A 97 -22.20 3.18 -14.71
N ASP A 98 -21.90 1.96 -15.18
CA ASP A 98 -21.16 0.98 -14.38
C ASP A 98 -19.70 1.36 -14.23
N ALA A 99 -19.11 1.98 -15.26
CA ALA A 99 -17.77 2.56 -15.19
C ALA A 99 -17.72 3.68 -14.12
N ALA A 100 -18.67 4.62 -14.13
CA ALA A 100 -18.72 5.68 -13.12
C ALA A 100 -18.90 5.11 -11.70
N SER A 101 -19.78 4.12 -11.54
CA SER A 101 -20.00 3.43 -10.27
C SER A 101 -18.73 2.69 -9.80
N TYR A 102 -18.01 2.03 -10.71
CA TYR A 102 -16.75 1.37 -10.40
C TYR A 102 -15.69 2.37 -9.92
N LEU A 103 -15.51 3.49 -10.64
CA LEU A 103 -14.57 4.54 -10.24
C LEU A 103 -14.94 5.16 -8.89
N SER A 104 -16.23 5.27 -8.57
CA SER A 104 -16.69 5.71 -7.24
C SER A 104 -16.24 4.75 -6.13
N GLY A 105 -16.48 3.45 -6.30
CA GLY A 105 -16.01 2.41 -5.37
C GLY A 105 -14.49 2.40 -5.22
N GLN A 106 -13.77 2.62 -6.32
CA GLN A 106 -12.31 2.74 -6.31
C GLN A 106 -11.82 4.01 -5.59
N SER A 107 -12.53 5.14 -5.73
CA SER A 107 -12.22 6.36 -4.96
C SER A 107 -12.32 6.14 -3.45
N LEU A 108 -13.31 5.35 -3.01
CA LEU A 108 -13.50 4.99 -1.62
C LEU A 108 -12.34 4.13 -1.12
N ALA A 109 -11.91 3.13 -1.90
CA ALA A 109 -10.73 2.33 -1.59
C ALA A 109 -9.47 3.21 -1.44
N PHE A 110 -9.22 4.11 -2.38
CA PHE A 110 -8.08 5.03 -2.29
C PHE A 110 -8.18 6.00 -1.12
N THR A 111 -9.38 6.41 -0.73
CA THR A 111 -9.61 7.25 0.45
C THR A 111 -9.26 6.49 1.73
N ILE A 112 -9.69 5.24 1.86
CA ILE A 112 -9.31 4.36 2.98
C ILE A 112 -7.77 4.17 3.00
N SER A 113 -7.14 3.91 1.86
CA SER A 113 -5.68 3.80 1.81
C SER A 113 -4.98 5.11 2.20
N LEU A 114 -5.53 6.25 1.82
CA LEU A 114 -5.00 7.57 2.17
C LEU A 114 -5.10 7.84 3.67
N THR A 115 -6.20 7.45 4.33
CA THR A 115 -6.35 7.61 5.80
C THR A 115 -5.40 6.67 6.55
N LEU A 116 -5.24 5.43 6.08
CA LEU A 116 -4.26 4.49 6.63
C LEU A 116 -2.83 5.01 6.46
N LEU A 117 -2.50 5.58 5.29
CA LEU A 117 -1.20 6.19 5.06
C LEU A 117 -0.97 7.40 5.98
N ALA A 118 -1.98 8.25 6.17
CA ALA A 118 -1.88 9.38 7.09
C ALA A 118 -1.64 8.91 8.53
N ALA A 119 -2.37 7.88 8.99
CA ALA A 119 -2.14 7.28 10.29
C ALA A 119 -0.72 6.68 10.41
N ALA A 120 -0.24 5.99 9.38
CA ALA A 120 1.11 5.45 9.36
C ALA A 120 2.19 6.55 9.41
N ILE A 121 1.98 7.67 8.72
CA ILE A 121 2.87 8.84 8.80
C ILE A 121 2.90 9.38 10.23
N VAL A 122 1.74 9.57 10.87
CA VAL A 122 1.67 10.03 12.26
C VAL A 122 2.44 9.07 13.18
N LEU A 123 2.19 7.77 13.10
CA LEU A 123 2.90 6.77 13.90
C LEU A 123 4.41 6.75 13.62
N SER A 124 4.81 6.93 12.36
CA SER A 124 6.21 7.01 11.96
C SER A 124 6.91 8.25 12.52
N LEU A 125 6.21 9.39 12.60
CA LEU A 125 6.75 10.63 13.17
C LEU A 125 6.83 10.57 14.71
N LEU A 126 5.93 9.82 15.35
CA LEU A 126 5.96 9.59 16.80
C LEU A 126 7.06 8.60 17.23
N ARG A 127 7.65 7.85 16.29
CA ARG A 127 8.74 6.91 16.58
C ARG A 127 10.03 7.68 16.90
N SER A 128 10.53 7.54 18.11
CA SER A 128 11.84 8.10 18.51
C SER A 128 13.00 7.37 17.82
N PRO A 129 14.06 8.08 17.38
CA PRO A 129 15.30 7.44 16.92
C PRO A 129 15.98 6.69 18.07
N VAL A 130 16.43 5.46 17.82
CA VAL A 130 17.32 4.73 18.74
C VAL A 130 18.65 5.49 18.80
N ARG A 131 19.02 5.97 19.99
CA ARG A 131 20.35 6.55 20.23
C ARG A 131 21.39 5.43 20.16
N THR A 132 22.14 5.35 19.08
CA THR A 132 23.41 4.62 19.10
C THR A 132 24.36 5.39 20.00
N GLY A 133 24.61 4.87 21.20
CA GLY A 133 25.69 5.37 22.06
C GLY A 133 27.04 5.27 21.34
N PRO A 134 28.03 6.09 21.72
CA PRO A 134 29.34 6.07 21.08
C PRO A 134 29.96 4.66 21.14
N PRO A 135 30.66 4.23 20.07
CA PRO A 135 31.32 2.93 20.06
C PRO A 135 32.42 2.91 21.12
N GLY A 136 32.20 2.21 22.23
CA GLY A 136 33.22 2.07 23.28
C GLY A 136 32.74 1.60 24.65
N GLU A 137 31.46 1.76 25.02
CA GLU A 137 31.00 1.33 26.34
C GLU A 137 30.30 -0.02 26.25
N ALA A 138 31.10 -1.08 26.09
CA ALA A 138 30.68 -2.41 26.49
C ALA A 138 30.45 -2.38 28.00
N VAL A 139 29.19 -2.14 28.39
CA VAL A 139 28.71 -2.24 29.75
C VAL A 139 28.93 -3.69 30.20
N THR A 140 30.05 -3.87 30.91
CA THR A 140 30.27 -4.96 31.84
C THR A 140 29.32 -4.73 33.01
N VAL A 141 28.21 -5.48 33.05
CA VAL A 141 27.46 -5.66 34.29
C VAL A 141 27.44 -7.16 34.53
N GLY A 142 28.10 -7.55 35.62
CA GLY A 142 28.13 -8.92 36.15
C GLY A 142 26.91 -9.27 36.97
#